data_AF-K2E5F2-F1
#
_entry.id   AF-K2E5F2-F1
#
_cell.length_a   1.000
_cell.length_b   1.000
_cell.length_c   1.000
_cell.angle_alpha   90.00
_cell.angle_beta   90.00
_cell.angle_gamma   90.00
#
_symmetry.space_group_name_H-M   'P 1'
#
loop_
_entity.id
_entity.type
_entity.pdbx_description
1 polymer ?
#
loop_
_entity_poly.entity_id
_entity_poly.type
_entity_poly.pdbx_seq_one_letter_code
_entity_poly.pdbx_strand_id
1 'polypeptide(L)'
;MTILGYSVNDTIVVFDRVRENLIKTGSDKFVEAINEGVSQTVARSINTSLTTLLVLTALFLFGGDSIHYFSLALIVGIVAGTYSSIFLAAPLLATWQDISNRKR
;
A
#
# COMPACT_ATOMS: atom_id res chain seq x y z
N MET A 1 3.28 -30.82 0.09
CA MET A 1 2.03 -30.93 0.87
C MET A 1 1.65 -29.64 1.61
N THR A 2 2.59 -28.75 1.94
CA THR A 2 2.37 -27.50 2.70
C THR A 2 1.67 -26.38 1.92
N ILE A 3 1.90 -26.28 0.61
CA ILE A 3 1.42 -25.16 -0.23
C ILE A 3 -0.10 -25.24 -0.48
N LEU A 4 -0.63 -26.45 -0.69
CA LEU A 4 -2.07 -26.65 -0.92
C LEU A 4 -2.90 -26.32 0.34
N GLY A 5 -2.39 -26.66 1.53
CA GLY A 5 -3.06 -26.34 2.79
C GLY A 5 -3.15 -24.84 3.07
N TYR A 6 -2.08 -24.09 2.76
CA TYR A 6 -2.07 -22.63 2.90
C TYR A 6 -3.02 -21.95 1.89
N SER A 7 -3.01 -22.41 0.63
CA SER A 7 -3.83 -21.83 -0.43
C SER A 7 -5.33 -21.98 -0.19
N VAL A 8 -5.78 -23.13 0.31
CA VAL A 8 -7.20 -23.37 0.59
C VAL A 8 -7.65 -22.54 1.81
N ASN A 9 -6.82 -22.46 2.85
CA ASN A 9 -7.14 -21.67 4.04
C ASN A 9 -7.27 -20.18 3.72
N ASP A 10 -6.36 -19.63 2.91
CA ASP A 10 -6.41 -18.22 2.50
C ASP A 10 -7.68 -17.91 1.68
N THR A 11 -8.08 -18.83 0.80
CA THR A 11 -9.30 -18.70 0.00
C THR A 11 -10.56 -18.62 0.88
N ILE A 12 -10.67 -19.47 1.90
CA ILE A 12 -11.85 -19.51 2.78
C ILE A 12 -11.98 -18.20 3.58
N VAL A 13 -10.86 -17.70 4.12
CA VAL A 13 -10.84 -16.47 4.92
C VAL A 13 -11.22 -15.25 4.08
N VAL A 14 -10.73 -15.17 2.84
CA VAL A 14 -11.07 -14.08 1.91
C VAL A 14 -12.55 -14.09 1.56
N PHE A 15 -13.12 -15.25 1.22
CA PHE A 15 -14.54 -15.36 0.88
C PHE A 15 -15.45 -15.00 2.06
N ASP A 16 -15.10 -15.39 3.28
CA ASP A 16 -15.89 -15.05 4.46
C ASP A 16 -15.85 -13.55 4.77
N ARG A 17 -14.69 -12.91 4.57
CA ARG A 17 -14.53 -11.46 4.76
C ARG A 17 -15.32 -10.63 3.75
N VAL A 18 -15.39 -11.08 2.50
CA VAL A 18 -16.21 -10.44 1.45
C VAL A 18 -17.68 -10.50 1.82
N ARG A 19 -18.15 -11.67 2.28
CA ARG A 19 -19.53 -11.86 2.73
C ARG A 19 -19.87 -10.99 3.94
N GLU A 20 -18.96 -10.88 4.91
CA GLU A 20 -19.18 -10.06 6.11
C GLU A 20 -19.21 -8.55 5.80
N ASN A 21 -18.37 -8.09 4.88
CA ASN A 21 -18.34 -6.68 4.45
C ASN A 21 -19.56 -6.29 3.61
N LEU A 22 -20.09 -7.19 2.76
CA LEU A 22 -21.32 -6.97 2.00
C LEU A 22 -22.55 -6.76 2.89
N ILE A 23 -22.52 -7.27 4.13
CA ILE A 23 -23.63 -7.13 5.10
C ILE A 23 -23.51 -5.82 5.90
N LYS A 24 -22.32 -5.21 6.02
CA LYS A 24 -22.04 -4.13 7.00
C LYS A 24 -22.13 -2.69 6.48
N THR A 25 -21.94 -2.42 5.18
CA THR A 25 -21.63 -1.05 4.74
C THR A 25 -22.71 -0.43 3.84
N GLY A 26 -23.72 0.17 4.46
CA GLY A 26 -24.67 1.10 3.82
C GLY A 26 -24.02 2.42 3.37
N SER A 27 -24.67 3.09 2.41
CA SER A 27 -24.07 3.91 1.33
C SER A 27 -24.06 5.46 1.51
N ASP A 28 -24.11 6.04 2.71
CA ASP A 28 -24.46 7.48 2.84
C ASP A 28 -23.37 8.47 3.33
N LYS A 29 -22.13 8.03 3.63
CA LYS A 29 -21.01 8.93 4.00
C LYS A 29 -19.65 8.51 3.41
N PHE A 30 -19.72 7.83 2.27
CA PHE A 30 -18.59 7.07 1.72
C PHE A 30 -17.45 7.97 1.20
N VAL A 31 -17.79 9.11 0.61
CA VAL A 31 -16.81 9.99 -0.06
C VAL A 31 -15.90 10.72 0.93
N GLU A 32 -16.44 11.23 2.04
CA GLU A 32 -15.67 11.98 3.04
C GLU A 32 -14.77 11.06 3.87
N ALA A 33 -15.28 9.87 4.24
CA ALA A 33 -14.50 8.84 4.91
C ALA A 33 -13.36 8.27 4.04
N ILE A 34 -13.57 8.17 2.72
CA ILE A 34 -12.50 7.78 1.78
C ILE A 34 -11.44 8.86 1.69
N ASN A 35 -11.82 10.14 1.62
CA ASN A 35 -10.86 11.24 1.52
C ASN A 35 -9.95 11.32 2.76
N GLU A 36 -10.54 11.25 3.95
CA GLU A 36 -9.77 11.24 5.21
C GLU A 36 -8.91 9.97 5.33
N GLY A 37 -9.49 8.80 5.03
CA GLY A 37 -8.78 7.52 5.08
C GLY A 37 -7.59 7.44 4.12
N VAL A 38 -7.73 7.97 2.90
CA VAL A 38 -6.64 8.01 1.91
C VAL A 38 -5.54 8.97 2.35
N SER A 39 -5.89 10.19 2.80
CA SER A 39 -4.91 11.18 3.28
C SER A 39 -4.07 10.63 4.45
N GLN A 40 -4.73 9.98 5.42
CA GLN A 40 -4.06 9.41 6.58
C GLN A 40 -3.19 8.18 6.22
N THR A 41 -3.62 7.38 5.24
CA THR A 41 -2.90 6.18 4.80
C THR A 41 -1.68 6.54 3.96
N VAL A 42 -1.76 7.58 3.12
CA VAL A 42 -0.63 8.05 2.30
C VAL A 42 0.49 8.61 3.18
N ALA A 43 0.16 9.49 4.14
CA ALA A 43 1.17 10.06 5.04
C ALA A 43 1.90 8.98 5.85
N ARG A 44 1.15 7.97 6.36
CA ARG A 44 1.72 6.81 7.06
C ARG A 44 2.58 5.94 6.15
N SER A 45 2.14 5.71 4.91
CA SER A 45 2.84 4.87 3.94
C SER A 45 4.18 5.48 3.52
N ILE A 46 4.20 6.80 3.29
CA ILE A 46 5.43 7.54 2.98
C ILE A 46 6.42 7.45 4.14
N ASN A 47 5.97 7.72 5.37
CA ASN A 47 6.84 7.66 6.54
C ASN A 47 7.43 6.26 6.73
N THR A 48 6.61 5.21 6.64
CA THR A 48 7.09 3.83 6.77
C THR A 48 8.09 3.45 5.68
N SER A 49 7.83 3.88 4.43
CA SER A 49 8.72 3.64 3.29
C SER A 49 10.07 4.35 3.46
N LEU A 50 10.07 5.55 4.02
CA LEU A 50 11.30 6.31 4.28
C LEU A 50 12.15 5.63 5.35
N THR A 51 11.54 5.14 6.43
CA THR A 51 12.27 4.45 7.51
C THR A 51 12.88 3.14 7.04
N THR A 52 12.15 2.35 6.22
CA THR A 52 12.68 1.10 5.67
C THR A 52 13.81 1.35 4.68
N LEU A 53 13.73 2.41 3.87
CA LEU A 53 14.79 2.78 2.93
C LEU A 53 16.07 3.20 3.66
N LEU A 54 15.95 3.90 4.79
CA LEU A 54 17.07 4.21 5.68
C LEU A 54 17.75 2.95 6.22
N VAL A 55 16.97 1.99 6.73
CA VAL A 55 17.49 0.72 7.27
C VAL A 55 18.15 -0.11 6.17
N LEU A 56 17.55 -0.20 4.99
CA LEU A 56 18.11 -0.93 3.85
C LEU A 56 19.39 -0.30 3.32
N THR A 57 19.48 1.04 3.34
CA THR A 57 20.72 1.74 2.97
C THR A 57 21.85 1.41 3.95
N ALA A 58 21.56 1.37 5.26
CA ALA A 58 22.53 0.93 6.25
C ALA A 58 22.92 -0.56 6.06
N LEU A 59 21.97 -1.45 5.78
CA LEU A 59 22.24 -2.86 5.45
C LEU A 59 23.03 -3.04 4.15
N PHE A 60 22.87 -2.15 3.18
CA PHE A 60 23.63 -2.17 1.94
C PHE A 60 25.09 -1.74 2.17
N LEU A 61 25.31 -0.69 2.97
CA LEU A 61 26.66 -0.18 3.25
C LEU A 61 27.45 -1.00 4.28
N PHE A 62 26.77 -1.56 5.29
CA PHE A 62 27.40 -2.29 6.41
C PHE A 62 27.09 -3.79 6.41
N GLY A 63 26.25 -4.29 5.52
CA GLY A 63 25.92 -5.71 5.41
C GLY A 63 26.97 -6.50 4.63
N GLY A 64 27.11 -7.79 4.94
CA GLY A 64 28.03 -8.68 4.25
C GLY A 64 27.58 -9.05 2.82
N ASP A 65 28.50 -9.60 2.02
CA ASP A 65 28.31 -9.91 0.59
C ASP A 65 27.05 -10.72 0.27
N SER A 66 26.64 -11.63 1.17
CA SER A 66 25.46 -12.48 1.00
C SER A 66 24.14 -11.71 1.05
N ILE A 67 24.10 -10.54 1.69
CA ILE A 67 22.89 -9.71 1.84
C ILE A 67 22.87 -8.56 0.84
N HIS A 68 24.02 -8.23 0.23
CA HIS A 68 24.19 -7.04 -0.60
C HIS A 68 23.24 -7.01 -1.82
N TYR A 69 23.15 -8.13 -2.55
CA TYR A 69 22.21 -8.26 -3.68
C TYR A 69 20.74 -8.30 -3.27
N PHE A 70 20.45 -8.86 -2.09
CA PHE A 70 19.10 -8.88 -1.53
C PHE A 70 18.65 -7.48 -1.12
N SER A 71 19.49 -6.73 -0.40
CA SER A 71 19.27 -5.34 -0.02
C SER A 71 19.10 -4.44 -1.26
N LEU A 72 19.91 -4.65 -2.30
CA LEU A 72 19.81 -3.90 -3.55
C LEU A 72 18.47 -4.15 -4.27
N ALA A 73 18.02 -5.40 -4.34
CA ALA A 73 16.71 -5.74 -4.91
C ALA A 73 15.56 -5.08 -4.12
N LEU A 74 15.65 -5.06 -2.78
CA LEU A 74 14.66 -4.39 -1.93
C LEU A 74 14.67 -2.87 -2.08
N ILE A 75 15.84 -2.25 -2.18
CA ILE A 75 15.97 -0.80 -2.42
C ILE A 75 15.33 -0.43 -3.77
N VAL A 76 15.64 -1.15 -4.84
CA VAL A 76 15.05 -0.90 -6.17
C VAL A 76 13.53 -1.09 -6.14
N GLY A 77 13.05 -2.16 -5.49
CA GLY A 77 11.61 -2.43 -5.36
C GLY A 77 10.88 -1.35 -4.57
N ILE A 78 11.45 -0.86 -3.47
CA ILE A 78 10.86 0.23 -2.68
C ILE A 78 10.94 1.55 -3.43
N VAL A 79 12.05 1.90 -4.07
CA VAL A 79 12.15 3.14 -4.86
C VAL A 79 11.11 3.15 -5.98
N ALA A 80 10.96 2.06 -6.72
CA ALA A 80 9.94 1.93 -7.76
C ALA A 80 8.51 1.99 -7.18
N GLY A 81 8.27 1.32 -6.05
CA GLY A 81 6.96 1.29 -5.37
C GLY A 81 6.57 2.63 -4.74
N THR A 82 7.52 3.32 -4.10
CA THR A 82 7.33 4.65 -3.50
C THR A 82 7.17 5.71 -4.59
N TYR A 83 7.94 5.65 -5.67
CA TYR A 83 7.75 6.53 -6.83
C TYR A 83 6.36 6.31 -7.45
N SER A 84 5.97 5.05 -7.69
CA SER A 84 4.65 4.70 -8.22
C SER A 84 3.53 5.19 -7.31
N SER A 85 3.65 5.01 -5.99
CA SER A 85 2.64 5.44 -5.02
C SER A 85 2.52 6.98 -4.95
N ILE A 86 3.64 7.70 -4.91
CA ILE A 86 3.63 9.18 -4.87
C ILE A 86 3.16 9.76 -6.21
N PHE A 87 3.64 9.26 -7.35
CA PHE A 87 3.29 9.76 -8.68
C PHE A 87 1.97 9.25 -9.24
N LEU A 88 1.37 8.18 -8.72
CA LEU A 88 0.02 7.77 -9.11
C LEU A 88 -1.03 8.28 -8.12
N ALA A 89 -0.78 8.23 -6.81
CA ALA A 89 -1.76 8.69 -5.83
C ALA A 89 -1.90 10.23 -5.83
N ALA A 90 -0.82 11.00 -6.02
CA ALA A 90 -0.90 12.45 -6.06
C ALA A 90 -1.73 13.01 -7.25
N PRO A 91 -1.54 12.56 -8.51
CA PRO A 91 -2.39 12.99 -9.61
C PRO A 91 -3.76 12.30 -9.62
N LEU A 92 -3.93 11.08 -9.09
CA LEU A 92 -5.28 10.56 -8.85
C LEU A 92 -6.06 11.49 -7.91
N LEU A 93 -5.44 11.95 -6.82
CA LEU A 93 -6.05 12.91 -5.91
C LEU A 93 -6.32 14.27 -6.59
N ALA A 94 -5.35 14.80 -7.35
CA ALA A 94 -5.52 16.07 -8.05
C ALA A 94 -6.64 16.03 -9.11
N THR A 95 -6.72 14.94 -9.89
CA THR A 95 -7.78 14.74 -10.88
C THR A 95 -9.14 14.49 -10.23
N TRP A 96 -9.19 13.82 -9.08
CA TRP A 96 -10.44 13.61 -8.34
C TRP A 96 -10.96 14.91 -7.70
N GLN A 97 -10.06 15.76 -7.19
CA GLN A 97 -10.38 17.11 -6.73
C GLN A 97 -10.95 17.97 -7.88
N ASP A 98 -10.36 17.88 -9.07
CA ASP A 98 -10.79 18.65 -10.25
C ASP A 98 -12.16 18.17 -10.81
N ILE A 99 -12.41 16.86 -10.77
CA ILE A 99 -13.71 16.25 -11.11
C ILE A 99 -14.80 16.63 -10.09
N SER A 100 -14.44 16.72 -8.81
CA SER A 100 -15.35 17.14 -7.73
C SER A 100 -15.71 18.62 -7.84
N ASN A 101 -14.74 19.49 -8.17
CA ASN A 101 -14.97 20.93 -8.37
C ASN A 101 -15.83 21.25 -9.61
N ARG A 102 -15.87 20.36 -10.61
CA ARG A 102 -16.76 20.48 -11.78
C ARG A 102 -18.24 20.20 -11.48
N LYS A 103 -18.57 19.69 -10.29
CA LYS A 103 -19.95 19.40 -9.86
C LYS A 103 -20.53 20.42 -8.89
N ARG A 104 -19.84 21.55 -8.66
CA ARG A 104 -20.34 22.68 -7.87
C ARG A 104 -20.63 23.88 -8.76
#